data_AF-A0A956MXN5-F1
#
_entry.id   AF-A0A956MXN5-F1
#
_cell.length_a   1.000
_cell.length_b   1.000
_cell.length_c   1.000
_cell.angle_alpha   90.00
_cell.angle_beta   90.00
_cell.angle_gamma   90.00
#
_symmetry.space_group_name_H-M   'P 1'
#
loop_
_entity.id
_entity.type
_entity.pdbx_description
1 polymer ?
#
loop_
_entity_poly.entity_id
_entity_poly.type
_entity_poly.pdbx_seq_one_letter_code
_entity_poly.pdbx_strand_id
1 'polypeptide(L)'
;IDAKGNYVCPGLIDIHIHGCKGFDAMDEDENAVEIISKGLAETGVTSFLPTTMTMSPERIYKAFDNIIKAKNKSIKGAKVLGAHMEGPFINEKYKGAQNPKYIYKPSFDFIKDYTDIIKVISYSPEEDK
;
A
#
# COMPACT_ATOMS: atom_id res chain seq x y z
N ILE A 1 -31.77 4.95 7.66
CA ILE A 1 -30.89 6.15 7.62
C ILE A 1 -31.51 7.10 6.61
N ASP A 2 -31.81 8.34 6.99
CA ASP A 2 -32.28 9.39 6.07
C ASP A 2 -31.08 10.28 5.70
N ALA A 3 -30.77 10.36 4.40
CA ALA A 3 -29.64 11.13 3.88
C ALA A 3 -29.90 12.65 3.82
N LYS A 4 -31.12 13.14 4.14
CA LYS A 4 -31.48 14.56 4.19
C LYS A 4 -31.13 15.34 2.90
N GLY A 5 -31.33 14.72 1.74
CA GLY A 5 -31.02 15.32 0.44
C GLY A 5 -29.55 15.33 0.03
N ASN A 6 -28.65 14.71 0.82
CA ASN A 6 -27.25 14.55 0.45
C ASN A 6 -27.03 13.40 -0.53
N TYR A 7 -25.85 13.39 -1.16
CA TYR A 7 -25.42 12.31 -2.05
C TYR A 7 -25.09 11.04 -1.28
N VAL A 8 -25.54 9.91 -1.83
CA VAL A 8 -25.14 8.56 -1.43
C VAL A 8 -24.51 7.90 -2.63
N CYS A 9 -23.29 7.42 -2.49
CA CYS A 9 -22.55 6.72 -3.53
C CYS A 9 -21.87 5.47 -2.95
N PRO A 10 -21.43 4.53 -3.80
CA PRO A 10 -20.50 3.50 -3.37
C PRO A 10 -19.26 4.13 -2.75
N GLY A 11 -18.74 3.52 -1.68
CA GLY A 11 -17.51 3.99 -1.06
C GLY A 11 -16.33 3.94 -2.03
N LEU A 12 -15.42 4.91 -1.89
CA LEU A 12 -14.26 5.03 -2.77
C LEU A 12 -13.27 3.88 -2.48
N ILE A 13 -12.54 3.47 -3.53
CA ILE A 13 -11.44 2.52 -3.45
C ILE A 13 -10.16 3.26 -3.80
N ASP A 14 -9.25 3.38 -2.83
CA ASP A 14 -7.95 4.01 -3.03
C ASP A 14 -6.87 2.96 -3.33
N ILE A 15 -6.45 2.89 -4.59
CA ILE A 15 -5.48 1.88 -5.03
C ILE A 15 -4.02 2.32 -4.81
N HIS A 16 -3.79 3.56 -4.37
CA HIS A 16 -2.44 4.11 -4.24
C HIS A 16 -2.37 5.16 -3.13
N ILE A 17 -2.04 4.71 -1.92
CA ILE A 17 -1.81 5.57 -0.76
C ILE A 17 -0.66 5.06 0.12
N HIS A 18 0.31 5.93 0.39
CA HIS A 18 1.43 5.64 1.27
C HIS A 18 1.06 5.80 2.75
N GLY A 19 0.40 6.90 3.09
CA GLY A 19 0.14 7.25 4.48
C GLY A 19 -1.07 8.15 4.69
N CYS A 20 -1.57 8.18 5.92
CA CYS A 20 -2.69 9.00 6.37
C CYS A 20 -2.60 9.19 7.89
N LYS A 21 -3.14 10.31 8.40
CA LYS A 21 -3.14 10.65 9.85
C LYS A 21 -1.74 10.64 10.50
N GLY A 22 -0.69 10.93 9.73
CA GLY A 22 0.69 11.01 10.21
C GLY A 22 1.43 9.66 10.27
N PHE A 23 0.83 8.58 9.75
CA PHE A 23 1.45 7.26 9.64
C PHE A 23 1.61 6.86 8.18
N ASP A 24 2.65 6.08 7.89
CA ASP A 24 2.98 5.54 6.58
C ASP A 24 2.94 3.99 6.59
N ALA A 25 2.58 3.38 5.47
CA ALA A 25 2.57 1.93 5.30
C ALA A 25 3.96 1.29 5.50
N MET A 26 5.02 2.08 5.33
CA MET A 26 6.42 1.69 5.55
C MET A 26 6.91 1.93 6.98
N ASP A 27 6.07 2.44 7.89
CA ASP A 27 6.42 2.58 9.30
C ASP A 27 6.58 1.19 9.94
N GLU A 28 7.59 1.04 10.80
CA GLU A 28 7.85 -0.19 11.55
C GLU A 28 6.90 -0.35 12.76
N ASP A 29 5.69 0.21 12.67
CA ASP A 29 4.60 0.11 13.65
C ASP A 29 3.49 -0.78 13.09
N GLU A 30 3.13 -1.83 13.82
CA GLU A 30 2.06 -2.76 13.44
C GLU A 30 0.65 -2.15 13.46
N ASN A 31 0.50 -0.95 14.03
CA ASN A 31 -0.75 -0.21 14.06
C ASN A 31 -0.87 0.84 12.94
N ALA A 32 0.22 1.14 12.21
CA ALA A 32 0.23 2.18 11.19
C ALA A 32 -0.90 1.99 10.15
N VAL A 33 -1.01 0.78 9.59
CA VAL A 33 -2.06 0.46 8.59
C VAL A 33 -3.47 0.56 9.18
N GLU A 34 -3.67 0.26 10.47
CA GLU A 34 -4.96 0.40 11.13
C GLU A 34 -5.33 1.89 11.32
N ILE A 35 -4.36 2.73 11.66
CA ILE A 35 -4.57 4.18 11.80
C ILE A 35 -4.86 4.80 10.43
N ILE A 36 -4.13 4.40 9.39
CA ILE A 36 -4.40 4.79 8.00
C ILE A 36 -5.83 4.39 7.60
N SER A 37 -6.22 3.14 7.87
CA SER A 37 -7.57 2.62 7.60
C SER A 37 -8.67 3.47 8.24
N LYS A 38 -8.52 3.85 9.51
CA LYS A 38 -9.48 4.70 10.21
C LYS A 38 -9.53 6.11 9.60
N GLY A 39 -8.37 6.69 9.31
CA GLY A 39 -8.28 8.03 8.70
C GLY A 39 -8.93 8.10 7.32
N LEU A 40 -8.75 7.08 6.49
CA LEU A 40 -9.37 6.96 5.18
C LEU A 40 -10.90 6.85 5.23
N ALA A 41 -11.44 6.16 6.22
CA ALA A 41 -12.90 6.05 6.37
C ALA A 41 -13.58 7.41 6.60
N GLU A 42 -12.88 8.36 7.22
CA GLU A 42 -13.37 9.73 7.44
C GLU A 42 -13.49 10.54 6.14
N THR A 43 -12.84 10.10 5.06
CA THR A 43 -12.83 10.81 3.75
C THR A 43 -13.73 10.16 2.70
N GLY A 44 -14.49 9.12 3.06
CA GLY A 44 -15.34 8.37 2.15
C GLY A 44 -14.64 7.20 1.44
N VAL A 45 -13.36 6.96 1.73
CA VAL A 45 -12.65 5.75 1.28
C VAL A 45 -13.08 4.57 2.15
N THR A 46 -13.55 3.51 1.51
CA THR A 46 -14.05 2.31 2.20
C THR A 46 -13.18 1.10 1.99
N SER A 47 -12.27 1.14 1.01
CA SER A 47 -11.30 0.09 0.76
C SER A 47 -10.03 0.68 0.16
N PHE A 48 -8.88 0.08 0.43
CA PHE A 48 -7.62 0.64 -0.05
C PHE A 48 -6.48 -0.40 -0.16
N LEU A 49 -5.42 0.02 -0.84
CA LEU A 49 -4.14 -0.67 -0.93
C LEU A 49 -3.05 0.21 -0.27
N PRO A 50 -2.61 -0.09 0.96
CA PRO A 50 -1.39 0.49 1.51
C PRO A 50 -0.25 0.27 0.52
N THR A 51 0.47 1.35 0.21
CA THR A 51 1.44 1.39 -0.89
C THR A 51 2.85 1.50 -0.35
N THR A 52 3.71 0.55 -0.72
CA THR A 52 5.12 0.56 -0.31
C THR A 52 5.92 1.65 -1.02
N MET A 53 7.13 1.90 -0.52
CA MET A 53 8.15 2.70 -1.20
C MET A 53 9.36 1.83 -1.57
N THR A 54 10.21 2.35 -2.45
CA THR A 54 11.53 1.78 -2.80
C THR A 54 12.46 1.88 -1.59
N MET A 55 12.55 0.78 -0.85
CA MET A 55 13.34 0.62 0.38
C MET A 55 14.06 -0.73 0.40
N SER A 56 14.81 -1.02 1.47
CA SER A 56 15.44 -2.34 1.60
C SER A 56 14.40 -3.48 1.58
N PRO A 57 14.76 -4.68 1.09
CA PRO A 57 13.84 -5.82 1.03
C PRO A 57 13.23 -6.12 2.38
N GLU A 58 14.05 -6.07 3.45
CA GLU A 58 13.63 -6.27 4.84
C GLU A 58 12.46 -5.34 5.24
N ARG A 59 12.52 -4.06 4.86
CA ARG A 59 11.47 -3.09 5.17
C ARG A 59 10.22 -3.31 4.31
N ILE A 60 10.39 -3.67 3.04
CA ILE A 60 9.25 -3.99 2.16
C ILE A 60 8.51 -5.24 2.67
N TYR A 61 9.24 -6.30 3.03
CA TYR A 61 8.67 -7.52 3.59
C TYR A 61 7.99 -7.25 4.94
N LYS A 62 8.60 -6.41 5.79
CA LYS A 62 7.96 -5.97 7.04
C LYS A 62 6.65 -5.22 6.80
N ALA A 63 6.60 -4.35 5.79
CA ALA A 63 5.38 -3.66 5.40
C ALA A 63 4.32 -4.66 4.92
N PHE A 64 4.68 -5.64 4.09
CA PHE A 64 3.76 -6.70 3.67
C PHE A 64 3.22 -7.52 4.85
N ASP A 65 4.06 -7.91 5.80
CA ASP A 65 3.64 -8.62 7.01
C ASP A 65 2.64 -7.80 7.84
N ASN A 66 2.90 -6.49 8.00
CA ASN A 66 1.99 -5.58 8.69
C ASN A 66 0.66 -5.42 7.93
N ILE A 67 0.69 -5.37 6.60
CA ILE A 67 -0.50 -5.32 5.74
C ILE A 67 -1.31 -6.64 5.87
N ILE A 68 -0.64 -7.81 5.89
CA ILE A 68 -1.29 -9.11 6.13
C ILE A 68 -2.02 -9.11 7.47
N LYS A 69 -1.34 -8.68 8.54
CA LYS A 69 -1.94 -8.58 9.87
C LYS A 69 -3.15 -7.65 9.87
N ALA A 70 -3.02 -6.46 9.31
CA ALA A 70 -4.10 -5.48 9.26
C ALA A 70 -5.30 -5.97 8.44
N LYS A 71 -5.05 -6.63 7.30
CA LYS A 71 -6.09 -7.22 6.46
C LYS A 71 -6.90 -8.30 7.18
N ASN A 72 -6.27 -9.06 8.07
CA ASN A 72 -6.92 -10.12 8.84
C ASN A 72 -7.55 -9.63 10.16
N LYS A 73 -7.34 -8.37 10.54
CA LYS A 73 -7.99 -7.75 11.70
C LYS A 73 -9.39 -7.24 11.33
N SER A 74 -10.31 -7.31 12.29
CA SER A 74 -11.59 -6.61 12.21
C SER A 74 -11.41 -5.14 12.58
N ILE A 75 -11.05 -4.32 11.60
CA ILE A 75 -10.82 -2.88 11.79
C ILE A 75 -12.13 -2.12 11.53
N LYS A 76 -12.50 -1.23 12.45
CA LYS A 76 -13.57 -0.24 12.24
C LYS A 76 -13.04 0.93 11.39
N GLY A 77 -12.80 0.68 10.10
CA GLY A 77 -12.23 1.64 9.16
C GLY A 77 -12.32 1.14 7.71
N ALA A 78 -11.57 1.76 6.80
CA ALA A 78 -11.48 1.33 5.41
C ALA A 78 -10.85 -0.08 5.32
N LYS A 79 -11.39 -0.94 4.46
CA LYS A 79 -10.92 -2.32 4.31
C LYS A 79 -9.58 -2.37 3.58
N VAL A 80 -8.60 -3.05 4.17
CA VAL A 80 -7.33 -3.36 3.51
C VAL A 80 -7.55 -4.49 2.49
N LEU A 81 -7.36 -4.22 1.20
CA LEU A 81 -7.60 -5.21 0.14
C LEU A 81 -6.36 -6.09 -0.16
N GLY A 82 -5.18 -5.62 0.22
CA GLY A 82 -3.88 -6.18 -0.12
C GLY A 82 -2.86 -5.05 -0.17
N ALA A 83 -1.73 -5.25 -0.85
CA ALA A 83 -0.70 -4.24 -1.02
C ALA A 83 -0.63 -3.74 -2.47
N HIS A 84 -0.27 -2.46 -2.62
CA HIS A 84 0.31 -1.96 -3.85
C HIS A 84 1.82 -1.87 -3.63
N MET A 85 2.59 -2.60 -4.44
CA MET A 85 4.04 -2.54 -4.42
C MET A 85 4.52 -1.47 -5.43
N GLU A 86 4.76 -0.25 -4.96
CA GLU A 86 5.38 0.80 -5.79
C GLU A 86 6.90 0.80 -5.61
N GLY A 87 7.61 0.42 -6.68
CA GLY A 87 9.01 0.04 -6.57
C GLY A 87 9.18 -1.32 -5.87
N PRO A 88 10.40 -1.83 -5.69
CA PRO A 88 11.68 -1.20 -6.00
C PRO A 88 12.13 -1.39 -7.46
N PHE A 89 11.28 -1.99 -8.30
CA PHE A 89 11.56 -2.35 -9.68
C PHE A 89 11.37 -1.19 -10.66
N ILE A 90 12.01 -0.07 -10.39
CA ILE A 90 11.81 1.18 -11.15
C ILE A 90 13.10 1.63 -11.83
N ASN A 91 12.97 2.40 -12.90
CA ASN A 91 14.09 3.01 -13.57
C ASN A 91 14.67 4.17 -12.74
N GLU A 92 15.96 4.14 -12.45
CA GLU A 92 16.63 5.18 -11.66
C GLU A 92 16.46 6.59 -12.27
N LYS A 93 16.40 6.68 -13.60
CA LYS A 93 16.21 7.95 -14.32
C LYS A 93 14.89 8.63 -13.96
N TYR A 94 13.85 7.84 -13.65
CA TYR A 94 12.49 8.31 -13.36
C TYR A 94 12.11 8.12 -11.88
N LYS A 95 13.09 8.00 -10.98
CA LYS A 95 12.89 7.64 -9.56
C LYS A 95 12.02 8.60 -8.75
N GLY A 96 11.92 9.88 -9.12
CA GLY A 96 11.17 10.86 -8.33
C GLY A 96 11.65 10.89 -6.86
N ALA A 97 10.72 10.68 -5.92
CA ALA A 97 10.99 10.65 -4.48
C ALA A 97 11.58 9.31 -3.97
N GLN A 98 11.74 8.31 -4.84
CA GLN A 98 12.21 6.98 -4.49
C GLN A 98 13.74 6.96 -4.25
N ASN A 99 14.19 6.18 -3.25
CA ASN A 99 15.61 6.15 -2.91
C ASN A 99 16.41 5.28 -3.90
N PRO A 100 17.35 5.85 -4.68
CA PRO A 100 18.08 5.11 -5.71
C PRO A 100 18.93 3.97 -5.15
N LYS A 101 19.34 4.04 -3.87
CA LYS A 101 20.12 2.98 -3.21
C LYS A 101 19.38 1.64 -3.18
N TYR A 102 18.05 1.68 -3.19
CA TYR A 102 17.20 0.50 -3.04
C TYR A 102 16.42 0.18 -4.31
N ILE A 103 16.87 0.68 -5.46
CA ILE A 103 16.34 0.23 -6.75
C ILE A 103 16.93 -1.14 -7.06
N TYR A 104 16.05 -2.09 -7.32
CA TYR A 104 16.41 -3.47 -7.65
C TYR A 104 15.88 -3.81 -9.04
N LYS A 105 16.53 -4.77 -9.71
CA LYS A 105 15.96 -5.34 -10.92
C LYS A 105 14.70 -6.13 -10.60
N PRO A 106 13.70 -6.14 -11.51
CA PRO A 106 12.56 -7.05 -11.42
C PRO A 106 12.98 -8.48 -11.11
N SER A 107 12.31 -9.10 -10.13
CA SER A 107 12.59 -10.46 -9.71
C SER A 107 11.34 -11.10 -9.12
N PHE A 108 10.89 -12.22 -9.71
CA PHE A 108 9.78 -12.99 -9.15
C PHE A 108 10.11 -13.56 -7.77
N ASP A 109 11.37 -13.97 -7.54
CA ASP A 109 11.81 -14.49 -6.24
C ASP A 109 11.67 -13.47 -5.10
N PHE A 110 11.69 -12.17 -5.41
CA PHE A 110 11.47 -11.11 -4.43
C PHE A 110 10.02 -11.08 -3.93
N ILE A 111 9.06 -11.42 -4.80
CA ILE A 111 7.62 -11.27 -4.51
C ILE A 111 6.89 -12.58 -4.27
N LYS A 112 7.52 -13.73 -4.56
CA LYS A 112 6.87 -15.05 -4.60
C LYS A 112 6.08 -15.38 -3.33
N ASP A 113 6.62 -15.06 -2.16
CA ASP A 113 6.03 -15.39 -0.86
C ASP A 113 4.87 -14.44 -0.48
N TYR A 114 4.64 -13.39 -1.28
CA TYR A 114 3.64 -12.34 -1.05
C TYR A 114 2.62 -12.21 -2.20
N THR A 115 2.62 -13.15 -3.15
CA THR A 115 1.73 -13.12 -4.34
C THR A 115 0.24 -13.07 -3.99
N ASP A 116 -0.17 -13.64 -2.86
CA ASP A 116 -1.57 -13.61 -2.39
C ASP A 116 -2.03 -12.23 -1.91
N ILE A 117 -1.11 -11.39 -1.43
CA ILE A 117 -1.43 -10.08 -0.87
C ILE A 117 -1.14 -8.94 -1.82
N ILE A 118 -0.15 -9.06 -2.71
CA ILE A 118 0.16 -8.03 -3.69
C ILE A 118 -0.97 -8.00 -4.72
N LYS A 119 -1.60 -6.82 -4.89
CA LYS A 119 -2.70 -6.62 -5.85
C LYS A 119 -2.29 -5.78 -7.05
N VAL A 120 -1.32 -4.90 -6.84
CA VAL A 120 -0.77 -4.02 -7.87
C VAL A 120 0.73 -3.95 -7.69
N ILE A 121 1.47 -3.98 -8.80
CA ILE A 121 2.90 -3.68 -8.84
C ILE A 121 3.09 -2.53 -9.83
N SER A 122 3.73 -1.45 -9.38
CA SER A 122 4.24 -0.40 -10.26
C SER A 122 5.73 -0.65 -10.51
N TYR A 123 6.08 -0.98 -11.75
CA TYR A 123 7.44 -1.29 -12.17
C TYR A 123 7.77 -0.73 -13.56
N SER A 124 9.07 -0.62 -13.85
CA SER A 124 9.63 -0.20 -15.13
C SER A 124 9.96 -1.43 -15.98
N PRO A 125 9.14 -1.78 -16.98
CA PRO A 125 9.34 -2.99 -17.79
C PRO A 125 10.64 -2.97 -18.60
N GLU A 126 11.20 -1.80 -18.92
CA GLU A 126 12.49 -1.69 -19.61
C GLU A 126 13.71 -2.15 -18.78
N GLU A 127 13.53 -2.30 -17.46
CA GLU A 127 14.54 -2.85 -16.54
C GLU A 127 14.44 -4.38 -16.39
N ASP A 128 13.37 -4.99 -16.92
CA ASP A 128 13.14 -6.45 -16.94
C ASP A 128 13.71 -7.05 -18.23
N LYS A 129 14.95 -7.55 -18.17
CA LYS A 129 15.69 -8.07 -19.33
C LYS A 129 16.15 -9.50 -19.12
#